data_AF-K6XI24-F1
#
_entry.id   AF-K6XI24-F1
#
_cell.length_a   1.000
_cell.length_b   1.000
_cell.length_c   1.000
_cell.angle_alpha   90.00
_cell.angle_beta   90.00
_cell.angle_gamma   90.00
#
_symmetry.space_group_name_H-M   'P 1'
#
loop_
_entity.id
_entity.type
_entity.pdbx_description
1 polymer ?
#
loop_
_entity_poly.entity_id
_entity_poly.type
_entity_poly.pdbx_seq_one_letter_code
_entity_poly.pdbx_strand_id
1 'polypeptide(L)'
;MPEMTVQVRWPDGLFRQYYSPSLVLHDHLAPGSYRVDDFRLRATTALEEASARVRAKYGFACTSAAASAEAIVSDAARHPDSAEVEVVSMYPPLPAHTVSTPVVASLHPGSTSGEKDS
;
A
#
# COMPACT_ATOMS: atom_id res chain seq x y z
N MET A 1 -3.68 5.21 15.50
CA MET A 1 -4.17 4.21 14.51
C MET A 1 -3.41 4.57 13.25
N PRO A 2 -2.54 3.71 12.72
CA PRO A 2 -1.80 4.04 11.51
C PRO A 2 -2.80 4.20 10.36
N GLU A 3 -2.74 5.36 9.72
CA GLU A 3 -3.40 5.65 8.46
C GLU A 3 -2.55 5.14 7.30
N MET A 4 -3.19 4.82 6.18
CA MET A 4 -2.51 4.34 4.99
C MET A 4 -3.12 4.90 3.71
N THR A 5 -2.32 4.85 2.64
CA THR A 5 -2.70 5.19 1.28
C THR A 5 -2.33 4.04 0.37
N VAL A 6 -3.27 3.64 -0.49
CA VAL A 6 -3.01 2.70 -1.59
C VAL A 6 -2.92 3.47 -2.90
N GLN A 7 -1.88 3.20 -3.68
CA GLN A 7 -1.73 3.72 -5.03
C GLN A 7 -2.03 2.62 -6.04
N VAL A 8 -2.90 2.91 -6.98
CA VAL A 8 -3.25 2.00 -8.07
C VAL A 8 -3.02 2.66 -9.43
N ARG A 9 -2.80 1.83 -10.44
CA ARG A 9 -2.79 2.18 -11.85
C ARG A 9 -3.98 1.53 -12.53
N TRP A 10 -4.90 2.36 -13.00
CA TRP A 10 -6.09 1.92 -13.73
C TRP A 10 -5.74 1.47 -15.17
N PRO A 11 -6.64 0.76 -15.88
CA PRO A 11 -6.41 0.27 -17.24
C PRO A 11 -6.09 1.37 -18.27
N ASP A 12 -6.51 2.60 -18.00
CA ASP A 12 -6.20 3.78 -18.81
C ASP A 12 -4.78 4.35 -18.56
N GLY A 13 -4.03 3.74 -17.64
CA GLY A 13 -2.72 4.20 -17.20
C GLY A 13 -2.76 5.30 -16.15
N LEU A 14 -3.95 5.74 -15.70
CA LEU A 14 -4.07 6.77 -14.68
C LEU A 14 -3.74 6.20 -13.30
N PHE A 15 -2.87 6.93 -12.60
CA PHE A 15 -2.60 6.66 -11.20
C PHE A 15 -3.67 7.32 -10.32
N ARG A 16 -4.15 6.56 -9.33
CA ARG A 16 -5.06 7.02 -8.29
C ARG A 16 -4.55 6.61 -6.93
N GLN A 17 -4.85 7.43 -5.93
CA GLN A 17 -4.50 7.18 -4.55
C GLN A 17 -5.76 7.22 -3.70
N TYR A 18 -5.94 6.20 -2.85
CA TYR A 18 -7.08 6.10 -1.94
C TYR A 18 -6.59 6.02 -0.50
N TYR A 19 -7.28 6.73 0.37
CA TYR A 19 -6.97 6.81 1.78
C TYR A 19 -7.69 5.70 2.56
N SER A 20 -7.04 5.17 3.60
CA SER A 20 -7.67 4.30 4.58
C SER A 20 -7.20 4.64 5.99
N PRO A 21 -8.10 4.85 6.95
CA PRO A 21 -7.77 5.16 8.35
C PRO A 21 -7.21 3.94 9.13
N SER A 22 -6.99 2.81 8.45
CA SER A 22 -6.54 1.57 9.05
C SER A 22 -5.75 0.71 8.06
N LEU A 23 -4.89 -0.17 8.57
CA LEU A 23 -4.07 -1.10 7.78
C LEU A 23 -4.87 -2.31 7.23
N VAL A 24 -6.19 -2.35 7.42
CA VAL A 24 -7.07 -3.44 6.95
C VAL A 24 -6.94 -3.67 5.45
N LEU A 25 -6.63 -2.64 4.66
CA LEU A 25 -6.44 -2.83 3.22
C LEU A 25 -5.33 -3.85 2.91
N HIS A 26 -4.29 -3.98 3.75
CA HIS A 26 -3.25 -5.01 3.59
C HIS A 26 -3.76 -6.45 3.84
N ASP A 27 -4.88 -6.61 4.54
CA ASP A 27 -5.50 -7.93 4.77
C ASP A 27 -6.24 -8.44 3.51
N HIS A 28 -6.68 -7.51 2.64
CA HIS A 28 -7.52 -7.82 1.46
C HIS A 28 -6.78 -7.62 0.13
N LEU A 29 -5.81 -6.70 0.10
CA LEU A 29 -5.05 -6.32 -1.08
C LEU A 29 -3.55 -6.45 -0.82
N ALA A 30 -2.83 -6.85 -1.86
CA ALA A 30 -1.37 -6.80 -1.94
C ALA A 30 -0.95 -6.16 -3.27
N PRO A 31 0.26 -5.58 -3.38
CA PRO A 31 0.77 -5.08 -4.65
C PRO A 31 0.74 -6.16 -5.74
N GLY A 32 0.21 -5.82 -6.91
CA GLY A 32 -0.03 -6.76 -8.01
C GLY A 32 -1.25 -6.40 -8.86
N SER A 33 -1.53 -7.22 -9.87
CA SER A 33 -2.65 -7.03 -10.80
C SER A 33 -3.92 -7.72 -10.31
N TYR A 34 -5.04 -7.02 -10.40
CA TYR A 34 -6.38 -7.52 -10.11
C TYR A 34 -7.32 -7.16 -11.25
N ARG A 35 -8.41 -7.90 -11.40
CA ARG A 35 -9.52 -7.43 -12.21
C ARG A 35 -10.21 -6.27 -11.52
N VAL A 36 -10.79 -5.35 -12.30
CA VAL A 36 -11.51 -4.18 -11.78
C VAL A 36 -12.66 -4.59 -10.84
N ASP A 37 -13.40 -5.65 -11.17
CA ASP A 37 -14.48 -6.17 -10.32
C ASP A 37 -13.97 -6.71 -8.97
N ASP A 38 -12.92 -7.53 -8.99
CA ASP A 38 -12.29 -8.12 -7.81
C ASP A 38 -11.65 -7.04 -6.92
N PHE A 39 -10.90 -6.10 -7.52
CA PHE A 39 -10.31 -4.98 -6.82
C PHE A 39 -11.38 -4.13 -6.13
N ARG A 40 -12.45 -3.76 -6.85
CA ARG A 40 -13.55 -2.97 -6.29
C ARG A 40 -14.17 -3.68 -5.10
N LEU A 41 -14.47 -4.97 -5.23
CA LEU A 41 -15.09 -5.76 -4.16
C LEU A 41 -14.20 -5.84 -2.92
N ARG A 42 -12.92 -6.18 -3.08
CA ARG A 42 -11.97 -6.29 -1.97
C ARG A 42 -11.73 -4.95 -1.29
N ALA A 43 -11.53 -3.90 -2.06
CA ALA A 43 -11.22 -2.58 -1.52
C ALA A 43 -12.41 -1.99 -0.75
N THR A 44 -13.63 -2.12 -1.29
CA THR A 44 -14.85 -1.65 -0.60
C THR A 44 -15.09 -2.44 0.70
N THR A 45 -14.94 -3.77 0.67
CA THR A 45 -15.03 -4.62 1.87
C THR A 45 -14.02 -4.20 2.94
N ALA A 46 -12.76 -3.98 2.54
CA ALA A 46 -11.71 -3.56 3.47
C ALA A 46 -11.97 -2.18 4.09
N LEU A 47 -12.55 -1.24 3.33
CA LEU A 47 -12.90 0.10 3.81
C LEU A 47 -14.10 0.08 4.77
N GLU A 48 -15.09 -0.78 4.52
CA GLU A 48 -16.20 -1.02 5.46
C GLU A 48 -15.69 -1.58 6.79
N GLU A 49 -14.81 -2.58 6.75
CA GLU A 49 -14.15 -3.12 7.94
C GLU A 49 -13.31 -2.06 8.67
N ALA A 50 -12.55 -1.24 7.95
CA ALA A 50 -11.79 -0.15 8.53
C ALA A 50 -12.70 0.86 9.25
N SER A 51 -13.83 1.24 8.63
CA SER A 51 -14.83 2.12 9.24
C SER A 51 -15.45 1.50 10.50
N ALA A 52 -15.77 0.20 10.47
CA ALA A 52 -16.28 -0.54 11.63
C ALA A 52 -15.26 -0.56 12.79
N ARG A 53 -13.97 -0.77 12.51
CA ARG A 53 -12.90 -0.72 13.53
C ARG A 53 -12.75 0.69 14.13
N VAL A 54 -12.83 1.74 13.32
CA VAL A 54 -12.81 3.14 13.80
C VAL A 54 -14.03 3.41 14.68
N ARG A 55 -15.23 3.02 14.24
CA ARG A 55 -16.46 3.19 15.02
C ARG A 55 -16.40 2.44 16.36
N ALA A 56 -15.88 1.23 16.38
CA ALA A 56 -15.72 0.45 17.61
C ALA A 56 -14.75 1.11 18.60
N LYS A 57 -13.68 1.74 18.10
CA LYS A 57 -12.65 2.37 18.93
C LYS A 57 -12.98 3.79 19.37
N TYR A 58 -13.65 4.57 18.53
CA TYR A 58 -13.86 6.01 18.74
C TYR A 58 -15.33 6.44 18.82
N GLY A 59 -16.28 5.54 18.53
CA GLY A 59 -17.71 5.81 18.64
C GLY A 59 -18.34 6.56 17.46
N PHE A 60 -17.57 6.94 16.44
CA PHE A 60 -18.06 7.65 15.25
C PHE A 60 -17.71 6.94 13.93
N ALA A 61 -18.57 7.10 12.93
CA ALA A 61 -18.32 6.59 11.58
C ALA A 61 -17.24 7.40 10.88
N CYS A 62 -16.37 6.73 10.13
CA CYS A 62 -15.26 7.37 9.43
C CYS A 62 -15.69 7.85 8.05
N THR A 63 -15.81 9.17 7.85
CA THR A 63 -16.20 9.76 6.57
C THR A 63 -15.14 9.56 5.48
N SER A 64 -13.87 9.49 5.85
CA SER A 64 -12.77 9.32 4.89
C SER A 64 -12.70 7.91 4.29
N ALA A 65 -13.08 6.88 5.06
CA ALA A 65 -13.21 5.52 4.54
C ALA A 65 -14.37 5.41 3.53
N ALA A 66 -15.52 6.01 3.87
CA ALA A 66 -16.67 6.05 2.96
C ALA A 66 -16.36 6.81 1.66
N ALA A 67 -15.73 7.98 1.76
CA ALA A 67 -15.33 8.77 0.59
C ALA A 67 -14.37 8.01 -0.33
N SER A 68 -13.44 7.23 0.24
CA SER A 68 -12.52 6.40 -0.54
C SER A 68 -13.24 5.24 -1.23
N ALA A 69 -14.22 4.62 -0.58
CA ALA A 69 -15.02 3.55 -1.17
C ALA A 69 -15.85 4.06 -2.35
N GLU A 70 -16.49 5.23 -2.19
CA GLU A 70 -17.23 5.91 -3.25
C GLU A 70 -16.32 6.27 -4.43
N ALA A 71 -15.12 6.79 -4.17
CA ALA A 71 -14.15 7.11 -5.21
C ALA A 71 -13.70 5.86 -5.99
N ILE A 72 -13.46 4.74 -5.30
CA ILE A 72 -13.11 3.46 -5.94
C ILE A 72 -14.26 2.94 -6.81
N VAL A 73 -15.49 3.00 -6.32
CA VAL A 73 -16.67 2.56 -7.09
C VAL A 73 -16.86 3.43 -8.34
N SER A 74 -16.71 4.74 -8.20
CA SER A 74 -16.83 5.70 -9.31
C SER A 74 -15.74 5.48 -10.36
N ASP A 75 -14.49 5.29 -9.92
CA ASP A 75 -13.37 5.02 -10.81
C ASP A 75 -13.51 3.66 -11.50
N ALA A 76 -13.88 2.61 -10.77
CA ALA A 76 -14.13 1.28 -11.33
C ALA A 76 -15.22 1.30 -12.41
N ALA A 77 -16.29 2.07 -12.21
CA ALA A 77 -17.38 2.18 -13.18
C ALA A 77 -16.97 2.79 -14.52
N ARG A 78 -15.82 3.48 -14.59
CA ARG A 78 -15.25 4.03 -15.83
C ARG A 78 -14.49 2.98 -16.65
N HIS A 79 -14.32 1.77 -16.12
CA HIS A 79 -13.54 0.70 -16.74
C HIS A 79 -14.36 -0.60 -16.85
N PRO A 80 -14.03 -1.49 -17.80
CA PRO A 80 -14.64 -2.81 -17.86
C PRO A 80 -14.28 -3.64 -16.61
N ASP A 81 -15.26 -4.38 -16.07
CA ASP A 81 -15.05 -5.28 -14.92
C ASP A 81 -13.94 -6.32 -15.15
N SER A 82 -13.75 -6.75 -16.41
CA SER A 82 -12.71 -7.70 -16.81
C SER A 82 -11.34 -7.07 -17.09
N ALA A 83 -11.23 -5.73 -17.05
CA ALA A 83 -9.95 -5.06 -17.24
C ALA A 83 -9.06 -5.21 -16.00
N GLU A 84 -7.76 -4.96 -16.16
CA GLU A 84 -6.78 -5.10 -15.08
C GLU A 84 -6.42 -3.75 -14.46
N VAL A 85 -6.51 -3.70 -13.14
CA VAL A 85 -6.00 -2.61 -12.29
C VAL A 85 -4.82 -3.14 -11.50
N GLU A 86 -3.74 -2.36 -11.45
CA GLU A 86 -2.53 -2.72 -10.74
C GLU A 86 -2.43 -1.95 -9.43
N VAL A 87 -2.29 -2.65 -8.31
CA VAL A 87 -1.90 -2.06 -7.03
C VAL A 87 -0.39 -1.85 -7.04
N VAL A 88 0.02 -0.60 -7.15
CA VAL A 88 1.42 -0.18 -7.36
C VAL A 88 2.16 -0.14 -6.02
N SER A 89 1.55 0.47 -5.02
CA SER A 89 2.16 0.61 -3.70
C SER A 89 1.11 0.82 -2.61
N MET A 90 1.47 0.46 -1.37
CA MET A 90 0.65 0.64 -0.18
C MET A 90 1.55 1.21 0.92
N TYR A 91 1.24 2.41 1.41
CA TYR A 91 2.06 3.14 2.38
C TYR A 91 1.25 3.50 3.64
N PRO A 92 1.78 3.34 4.86
CA PRO A 92 3.07 2.74 5.16
C PRO A 92 3.08 1.25 4.79
N PRO A 93 4.24 0.71 4.37
CA PRO A 93 4.39 -0.73 4.23
C PRO A 93 4.14 -1.35 5.61
N LEU A 94 3.51 -2.53 5.65
CA LEU A 94 3.55 -3.33 6.88
C LEU A 94 5.02 -3.51 7.27
N PRO A 95 5.37 -3.45 8.57
CA PRO A 95 6.73 -3.72 9.00
C PRO A 95 7.14 -5.05 8.39
N ALA A 96 8.07 -4.99 7.44
CA ALA A 96 8.58 -6.19 6.81
C ALA A 96 9.04 -7.09 7.94
N HIS A 97 8.55 -8.33 8.00
CA HIS A 97 9.33 -9.37 8.65
C HIS A 97 10.70 -9.25 8.01
N THR A 98 11.67 -8.80 8.79
CA THR A 98 13.00 -8.40 8.36
C THR A 98 13.62 -9.57 7.60
N VAL A 99 13.47 -9.60 6.29
CA VAL A 99 14.35 -10.41 5.45
C VAL A 99 15.64 -9.62 5.40
N SER A 100 16.49 -9.95 6.36
CA SER A 100 17.85 -9.49 6.51
C SER A 100 18.56 -9.63 5.17
N THR A 101 18.72 -8.52 4.46
CA THR A 101 19.60 -8.44 3.30
C THR A 101 21.01 -8.80 3.77
N PRO A 102 21.70 -9.81 3.22
CA PRO A 102 23.11 -9.97 3.52
C PRO A 102 23.85 -8.78 2.92
N VAL A 103 24.34 -7.91 3.79
CA VAL A 103 25.32 -6.89 3.41
C VAL A 103 26.56 -7.63 2.90
N VAL A 104 26.84 -7.49 1.60
CA VAL A 104 28.12 -7.93 1.04
C VAL A 104 29.20 -7.02 1.62
N ALA A 105 29.97 -7.57 2.55
CA ALA A 105 31.13 -6.90 3.12
C ALA A 105 32.18 -6.71 2.02
N SER A 106 32.29 -5.49 1.51
CA SER A 106 33.42 -5.06 0.69
C SER A 106 34.68 -5.09 1.56
N LEU A 107 35.47 -6.16 1.41
CA LEU A 107 36.83 -6.25 1.91
C LEU A 107 37.70 -5.22 1.17
N HIS A 108 38.08 -4.16 1.88
CA HIS A 108 39.12 -3.22 1.46
C HIS A 108 40.49 -3.83 1.83
N PRO A 109 41.43 -4.04 0.88
CA PRO A 109 42.81 -4.37 1.25
C PRO A 109 43.53 -3.12 1.79
N GLY A 110 44.39 -3.37 2.77
CA GLY A 110 44.92 -2.39 3.71
C GLY A 110 45.85 -1.33 3.14
N SER A 111 45.77 -0.14 3.76
CA SER A 111 46.88 0.79 3.89
C SER A 111 47.97 0.19 4.77
N THR A 112 49.20 0.14 4.28
CA THR A 112 50.38 0.11 5.15
C THR A 112 51.21 1.35 4.89
N SER A 113 51.15 2.28 5.84
CA SER A 113 52.05 3.42 5.97
C SER A 113 53.49 2.94 6.14
N GLY A 114 54.39 3.43 5.28
CA GLY A 114 55.83 3.36 5.46
C GLY A 114 56.33 4.71 5.97
N GLU A 115 56.48 4.80 7.27
CA GLU A 115 57.20 5.84 8.01
C GLU A 115 58.72 5.69 7.80
N LYS A 116 59.47 6.80 7.66
CA LYS A 116 60.74 7.06 8.38
C LYS A 116 61.41 8.40 8.00
N ASP A 117 61.06 9.44 8.74
CA ASP A 117 61.86 10.67 8.94
C ASP A 117 63.37 10.40 9.18
N SER A 118 64.22 11.13 8.45
CA SER A 118 65.48 11.80 8.88
C SER A 118 66.38 12.13 7.68
#